data_AF-A0A0D1YUI8-F1
#
_entry.id   AF-A0A0D1YUI8-F1
#
_cell.length_a   1.000
_cell.length_b   1.000
_cell.length_c   1.000
_cell.angle_alpha   90.00
_cell.angle_beta   90.00
_cell.angle_gamma   90.00
#
_symmetry.space_group_name_H-M   'P 1'
#
loop_
_entity.id
_entity.type
_entity.pdbx_description
1 polymer ?
#
loop_
_entity_poly.entity_id
_entity_poly.type
_entity_poly.pdbx_seq_one_letter_code
_entity_poly.pdbx_strand_id
1 'polypeptide(L)' 'MALGRFPALHKIFLREVQDGFQSGAFTSQDLVRAYVKRIEEVNNEVHAVIRIDPDAIETAKALDEERKTKGPRG' A
#
# COMPACT_ATOMS: atom_id res chain seq x y z
N MET A 1 -15.83 -1.60 5.40
CA MET A 1 -14.37 -1.77 5.53
C MET A 1 -14.01 -3.17 5.04
N ALA A 2 -13.71 -3.34 3.75
CA ALA A 2 -13.46 -4.66 3.18
C ALA A 2 -11.96 -5.03 3.27
N LEU A 3 -11.62 -5.88 4.24
CA LEU A 3 -10.29 -6.51 4.38
C LEU A 3 -9.99 -7.58 3.31
N GLY A 4 -10.79 -7.67 2.24
CA GLY A 4 -10.70 -8.72 1.20
C GLY A 4 -10.11 -8.28 -0.13
N ARG A 5 -9.47 -7.11 -0.22
CA ARG A 5 -9.08 -6.48 -1.49
C ARG A 5 -7.64 -6.77 -1.95
N PHE A 6 -6.84 -7.44 -1.12
CA PHE A 6 -5.44 -7.77 -1.40
C PHE A 6 -5.16 -9.26 -1.16
N PRO A 7 -4.21 -9.86 -1.89
CA PRO A 7 -3.49 -11.04 -1.43
C PRO A 7 -2.88 -10.81 -0.04
N ALA A 8 -2.49 -11.88 0.65
CA ALA A 8 -1.89 -11.76 1.96
C ALA A 8 -0.60 -10.90 1.91
N LEU A 9 -0.58 -9.76 2.63
CA LEU A 9 0.51 -8.77 2.55
C LEU A 9 1.91 -9.35 2.76
N HIS A 10 2.04 -10.40 3.56
CA HIS A 10 3.33 -11.05 3.86
C HIS A 10 3.80 -12.05 2.78
N LYS A 11 2.98 -12.33 1.78
CA LYS A 11 3.26 -13.27 0.67
C LYS A 11 3.03 -12.66 -0.70
N ILE A 12 2.57 -11.42 -0.76
CA ILE A 12 2.27 -10.75 -2.03
C ILE A 12 3.57 -10.45 -2.78
N PHE A 13 3.63 -10.84 -4.04
CA PHE A 13 4.74 -10.54 -4.94
C PHE A 13 4.54 -9.18 -5.61
N LEU A 14 5.65 -8.55 -6.03
CA LEU A 14 5.60 -7.26 -6.73
C LEU A 14 4.71 -7.31 -7.99
N ARG A 15 4.72 -8.44 -8.73
CA ARG A 15 3.84 -8.62 -9.89
C ARG A 15 2.37 -8.55 -9.50
N GLU A 16 1.95 -9.21 -8.42
CA GLU A 16 0.56 -9.18 -7.96
C GLU A 16 0.15 -7.78 -7.50
N VAL A 17 1.08 -7.02 -6.92
CA VAL A 17 0.87 -5.61 -6.59
C VAL A 17 0.61 -4.78 -7.86
N GLN A 18 1.47 -4.94 -8.87
CA GLN A 18 1.34 -4.21 -10.14
C GLN A 18 0.06 -4.60 -10.90
N ASP A 19 -0.26 -5.89 -10.96
CA ASP A 19 -1.50 -6.39 -11.57
C ASP A 19 -2.73 -5.82 -10.84
N GLY A 20 -2.67 -5.72 -9.52
CA GLY A 20 -3.71 -5.10 -8.70
C GLY A 20 -3.89 -3.60 -8.97
N PHE A 21 -2.80 -2.86 -9.18
CA PHE A 21 -2.87 -1.46 -9.60
C PHE A 21 -3.41 -1.31 -11.03
N GLN A 22 -2.94 -2.13 -11.97
CA GLN A 22 -3.32 -2.06 -13.38
C GLN A 22 -4.79 -2.43 -13.60
N SER A 23 -5.30 -3.43 -12.86
CA SER A 23 -6.70 -3.83 -12.90
C SER A 23 -7.64 -2.90 -12.12
N GLY A 24 -7.11 -1.96 -11.34
CA GLY A 24 -7.89 -1.14 -10.41
C GLY A 24 -8.44 -1.91 -9.22
N ALA A 25 -7.91 -3.12 -8.97
CA ALA A 25 -8.28 -3.93 -7.81
C ALA A 25 -8.02 -3.17 -6.51
N PHE A 26 -6.96 -2.36 -6.43
CA PHE A 26 -6.70 -1.45 -5.31
C PHE A 26 -5.79 -0.30 -5.76
N THR A 27 -5.70 0.73 -4.91
CA THR A 27 -4.81 1.88 -5.12
C THR A 27 -3.55 1.78 -4.25
N SER A 28 -2.54 2.61 -4.53
CA SER A 28 -1.36 2.72 -3.66
C SER A 28 -1.77 3.22 -2.28
N GLN A 29 -2.72 4.17 -2.23
CA GLN A 29 -3.28 4.64 -0.96
C GLN A 29 -3.88 3.48 -0.15
N ASP A 30 -4.63 2.59 -0.79
CA ASP A 30 -5.21 1.42 -0.11
C ASP A 30 -4.10 0.50 0.42
N LEU A 31 -3.06 0.22 -0.39
CA LEU A 31 -1.95 -0.66 -0.01
C LEU A 31 -1.12 -0.09 1.15
N VAL A 32 -0.82 1.21 1.13
CA VAL A 32 -0.09 1.87 2.23
C VAL A 32 -0.90 1.83 3.52
N ARG A 33 -2.23 2.09 3.48
CA ARG A 33 -3.09 1.93 4.67
C ARG A 33 -3.05 0.50 5.22
N ALA A 34 -3.04 -0.50 4.35
CA ALA A 34 -2.98 -1.90 4.75
C ALA A 34 -1.67 -2.23 5.49
N TYR A 35 -0.52 -1.75 4.99
CA TYR A 35 0.77 -1.92 5.66
C TYR A 35 0.89 -1.11 6.95
N VAL A 36 0.41 0.14 6.99
CA VAL A 36 0.39 0.95 8.22
C VAL A 36 -0.40 0.23 9.30
N LYS A 37 -1.60 -0.26 8.99
CA LYS A 37 -2.40 -1.05 9.93
C LYS A 37 -1.65 -2.30 10.41
N ARG A 38 -1.00 -3.02 9.49
CA ARG A 38 -0.21 -4.20 9.85
C ARG A 38 0.96 -3.86 10.78
N ILE A 39 1.61 -2.72 10.57
CA ILE A 39 2.67 -2.20 11.45
C ILE A 39 2.07 -1.90 12.83
N GLU A 40 0.95 -1.18 12.92
CA GLU A 40 0.27 -0.88 14.18
C GLU A 40 -0.10 -2.14 14.98
N GLU A 41 -0.46 -3.23 14.30
CA GLU A 41 -0.82 -4.51 14.92
C GLU A 41 0.35 -5.28 15.55
N VAL A 42 1.61 -5.05 15.13
CA VAL A 42 2.75 -5.90 15.56
C VAL A 42 3.98 -5.15 16.04
N ASN A 43 4.11 -3.88 15.70
CA ASN A 43 5.34 -3.14 15.93
C ASN A 43 5.60 -2.83 17.41
N ASN A 44 4.60 -3.02 18.29
CA ASN A 44 4.78 -2.99 19.74
C ASN A 44 5.60 -4.19 20.26
N GLU A 45 5.66 -5.30 19.53
CA GLU A 45 6.43 -6.50 19.87
C GLU A 45 7.75 -6.53 19.10
N VAL A 46 7.72 -6.23 17.80
CA VAL A 46 8.91 -6.39 16.94
C VAL A 46 9.79 -5.15 16.88
N HIS A 47 9.26 -3.97 17.20
CA HIS A 47 9.98 -2.68 17.18
C HIS A 47 10.79 -2.41 15.90
N ALA A 48 10.32 -2.89 14.75
CA ALA A 48 11.02 -2.80 13.47
C ALA A 48 10.91 -1.40 12.82
N VAL A 49 9.84 -0.66 13.12
CA VAL A 49 9.56 0.68 12.56
C VAL A 49 9.65 1.71 13.67
N ILE A 50 10.62 2.63 13.57
CA ILE A 50 10.81 3.70 14.58
C ILE A 50 9.74 4.79 14.44
N ARG A 51 9.38 5.15 13.20
CA ARG A 51 8.37 6.16 12.89
C ARG A 51 7.77 5.91 11.51
N ILE A 52 6.47 6.10 11.40
CA ILE A 52 5.75 6.16 10.13
C ILE A 52 5.80 7.59 9.61
N ASP A 53 6.09 7.78 8.32
CA ASP A 53 6.01 9.08 7.67
C ASP A 53 4.55 9.60 7.70
N PRO A 54 4.26 10.76 8.32
CA PRO A 54 2.91 11.31 8.39
C PRO A 54 2.29 11.59 7.01
N ASP A 55 3.12 11.82 5.99
CA ASP A 55 2.69 12.15 4.64
C ASP A 55 2.56 10.92 3.71
N ALA A 56 2.80 9.70 4.24
CA ALA A 56 2.82 8.48 3.43
C ALA A 56 1.50 8.25 2.67
N ILE A 57 0.36 8.55 3.31
CA ILE A 57 -0.97 8.38 2.71
C ILE A 57 -1.23 9.38 1.59
N GLU A 58 -0.81 10.64 1.76
CA GLU A 58 -0.98 11.68 0.74
C GLU A 58 0.00 11.47 -0.42
N THR A 59 1.22 11.04 -0.14
CA THR A 59 2.19 10.64 -1.17
C THR A 59 1.65 9.49 -2.02
N ALA A 60 1.07 8.46 -1.40
CA ALA A 60 0.47 7.34 -2.11
C ALA A 60 -0.70 7.78 -3.00
N LYS A 61 -1.55 8.68 -2.51
CA LYS A 61 -2.65 9.27 -3.27
C LYS A 61 -2.14 10.07 -4.48
N ALA A 62 -1.12 10.91 -4.30
CA ALA A 62 -0.51 11.65 -5.40
C ALA A 62 0.08 10.72 -6.48
N LEU A 63 0.66 9.58 -6.08
CA LEU A 63 1.14 8.56 -7.01
C LEU A 63 0.01 7.83 -7.74
N ASP A 64 -1.14 7.66 -7.11
CA ASP A 64 -2.33 7.11 -7.78
C ASP A 64 -2.88 8.07 -8.84
N GLU A 65 -2.88 9.38 -8.56
CA GLU A 65 -3.26 10.43 -9.52
C GLU A 65 -2.25 10.52 -10.67
N GLU A 66 -0.95 10.44 -10.38
CA GLU A 66 0.08 10.38 -11.39
C GLU A 66 -0.07 9.14 -12.28
N ARG A 67 -0.28 7.96 -11.68
CA ARG A 67 -0.46 6.71 -12.45
C ARG A 67 -1.61 6.82 -13.44
N LYS A 68 -2.71 7.50 -13.06
CA LYS A 68 -3.88 7.73 -13.93
C LYS A 68 -3.59 8.72 -15.07
N THR A 69 -2.74 9.71 -14.86
CA THR A 69 -2.54 10.83 -15.78
C THR A 69 -1.31 10.70 -16.66
N LYS A 70 -0.22 10.16 -16.12
CA LYS A 70 1.10 10.04 -16.78
C LYS A 70 1.54 8.59 -16.96
N GLY A 71 0.84 7.63 -16.34
CA GLY A 71 1.24 6.23 -16.31
C GLY A 71 2.15 5.89 -15.12
N PRO A 72 2.50 4.62 -14.94
CA PRO A 72 3.40 4.18 -13.88
C PRO A 72 4.84 4.67 -14.13
N ARG A 73 5.62 4.83 -13.05
CA ARG A 73 7.04 5.22 -13.13
C ARG A 73 7.98 4.06 -13.49
N GLY A 74 7.50 2.82 -13.40
CA GLY A 74 8.26 1.58 -13.56
C GLY A 74 7.61 0.43 -12.80
#